data_AF-A0A1B6DMQ7-F1
#
_entry.id   AF-A0A1B6DMQ7-F1
#
_cell.length_a   1.000
_cell.length_b   1.000
_cell.length_c   1.000
_cell.angle_alpha   90.00
_cell.angle_beta   90.00
_cell.angle_gamma   90.00
#
_symmetry.space_group_name_H-M   'P 1'
#
loop_
_entity.id
_entity.type
_entity.pdbx_description
1 polymer ?
#
loop_
_entity_poly.entity_id
_entity_poly.type
_entity_poly.pdbx_seq_one_letter_code
_entity_poly.pdbx_strand_id
1 'polypeptide(L)'
;MGVHPDSKRPENMLETLDYFIDENEVLPTEFDSRKQWPNCPTIREIRDQGSCGSCWAFGAVEAMSDRQCIHTNVSFHYSAEDLVSCCHTCGFGCSGGFPGMAWRYWVRKGLVSGGAYNSSQGCVPYKIAPCEHHVNGSRMPCSGEGSTPKCEKVCQPNYNVNYESDKHYGQSAYSVNGGEEQIK
;
A
#
# COMPACT_ATOMS: atom_id res chain seq x y z
N MET A 1 14.54 4.48 -2.80
CA MET A 1 13.11 4.50 -2.42
C MET A 1 12.40 5.57 -3.24
N GLY A 2 11.22 5.27 -3.78
CA GLY A 2 10.39 6.19 -4.58
C GLY A 2 9.46 7.07 -3.76
N VAL A 3 9.88 7.56 -2.58
CA VAL A 3 9.14 8.62 -1.90
C VAL A 3 9.61 9.95 -2.49
N HIS A 4 8.68 10.74 -3.02
CA HIS A 4 9.03 11.99 -3.68
C HIS A 4 9.54 13.03 -2.65
N PRO A 5 10.56 13.85 -2.96
CA PRO A 5 11.13 14.83 -2.03
C PRO A 5 10.12 15.82 -1.44
N ASP A 6 9.10 16.16 -2.24
CA ASP A 6 8.03 17.09 -1.84
C ASP A 6 6.92 16.44 -0.98
N SER A 7 7.10 15.20 -0.55
CA SER A 7 6.15 14.50 0.34
C SER A 7 5.93 15.20 1.68
N LYS A 8 6.88 16.04 2.11
CA LYS A 8 6.81 16.79 3.38
C LYS A 8 6.18 18.17 3.24
N ARG A 9 5.76 18.58 2.04
CA ARG A 9 5.11 19.88 1.86
C ARG A 9 3.71 19.87 2.48
N PRO A 10 3.26 20.97 3.11
CA PRO A 10 1.98 21.00 3.84
C PRO A 10 0.77 20.53 3.01
N GLU A 11 0.71 20.85 1.72
CA GLU A 11 -0.36 20.45 0.82
C GLU A 11 -0.50 18.93 0.63
N ASN A 12 0.58 18.18 0.89
CA ASN A 12 0.67 16.73 0.75
C ASN A 12 0.61 16.00 2.10
N MET A 13 0.54 16.74 3.22
CA MET A 13 0.47 16.19 4.56
C MET A 13 -0.98 15.97 5.00
N LEU A 14 -1.17 14.94 5.81
CA LEU A 14 -2.42 14.66 6.51
C LEU A 14 -2.42 15.33 7.87
N GLU A 15 -3.59 15.58 8.43
CA GLU A 15 -3.74 16.02 9.82
C GLU A 15 -3.02 15.02 10.75
N THR A 16 -2.23 15.54 11.69
CA THR A 16 -1.51 14.74 12.67
C THR A 16 -2.42 14.44 13.84
N LEU A 17 -2.52 13.16 14.19
CA LEU A 17 -3.15 12.73 15.43
C LEU A 17 -2.08 12.51 16.50
N ASP A 18 -2.33 13.10 17.67
CA ASP A 18 -1.60 12.85 18.90
C ASP A 18 -2.48 11.97 19.81
N TYR A 19 -2.00 10.79 20.14
CA TYR A 19 -2.65 9.90 21.09
C TYR A 19 -2.22 10.23 22.51
N PHE A 20 -3.19 10.40 23.41
CA PHE A 20 -2.91 10.47 24.84
C PHE A 20 -2.62 9.06 25.36
N ILE A 21 -1.34 8.77 25.60
CA ILE A 21 -0.91 7.53 26.22
C ILE A 21 -1.10 7.69 27.73
N ASP A 22 -1.95 6.86 28.32
CA ASP A 22 -2.15 6.86 29.76
C ASP A 22 -0.82 6.51 30.44
N GLU A 23 -0.46 7.21 31.52
CA GLU A 23 0.76 6.90 32.29
C GLU A 23 0.76 5.46 32.83
N ASN A 24 -0.41 4.82 32.92
CA ASN A 24 -0.59 3.43 33.33
C ASN A 24 -0.60 2.44 32.15
N GLU A 25 -0.60 2.92 30.90
CA GLU A 25 -0.54 2.06 29.71
C GLU A 25 0.90 1.58 29.50
N VAL A 26 1.14 0.31 29.85
CA VAL A 26 2.45 -0.32 29.67
C VAL A 26 2.47 -1.05 28.33
N LEU A 27 3.10 -0.42 27.35
CA LEU A 27 3.37 -1.05 26.06
C LEU A 27 4.35 -2.22 26.21
N PRO A 28 4.19 -3.30 25.42
CA PRO A 28 5.10 -4.43 25.49
C PRO A 28 6.49 -4.04 25.00
N THR A 29 7.52 -4.62 25.60
CA THR A 29 8.92 -4.39 25.18
C THR A 29 9.24 -4.95 23.80
N GLU A 30 8.45 -5.93 23.35
CA GLU A 30 8.50 -6.48 21.99
C GLU A 30 7.08 -6.64 21.43
N PHE A 31 6.91 -6.29 20.16
CA PHE A 31 5.66 -6.47 19.46
C PHE A 31 5.92 -6.99 18.05
N ASP A 32 5.12 -7.98 17.63
CA ASP A 32 5.17 -8.53 16.30
C ASP A 32 3.75 -8.76 15.80
N SER A 33 3.30 -7.93 14.86
CA SER A 33 1.95 -8.00 14.27
C SER A 33 1.63 -9.40 13.71
N ARG A 34 2.63 -10.17 13.26
CA ARG A 34 2.45 -11.52 12.70
C ARG A 34 2.12 -12.57 13.77
N LYS A 35 2.48 -12.28 15.03
CA LYS A 35 2.13 -13.07 16.22
C LYS A 35 0.81 -12.60 16.82
N GLN A 36 0.58 -11.28 16.86
CA GLN A 36 -0.65 -10.69 17.41
C GLN A 36 -1.88 -11.03 16.58
N TRP A 37 -1.77 -10.97 15.25
CA TRP A 37 -2.85 -11.27 14.32
C TRP A 37 -2.48 -12.42 13.38
N PRO A 38 -2.36 -13.66 13.90
CA PRO A 38 -1.85 -14.79 13.12
C PRO A 38 -2.81 -15.23 12.00
N ASN A 39 -4.09 -14.87 12.11
CA ASN A 39 -5.14 -15.17 11.12
C ASN A 39 -5.17 -14.16 9.96
N CYS A 40 -4.32 -13.13 9.98
CA CYS A 40 -4.20 -12.16 8.90
C CYS A 40 -2.95 -12.45 8.05
N PRO A 41 -3.11 -13.18 6.93
CA PRO A 41 -1.96 -13.67 6.16
C PRO A 41 -1.18 -12.54 5.46
N THR A 42 -1.82 -11.41 5.18
CA THR A 42 -1.22 -10.25 4.50
C THR A 42 -0.05 -9.65 5.31
N ILE A 43 -0.09 -9.76 6.65
CA ILE A 43 0.96 -9.23 7.53
C ILE A 43 2.30 -9.98 7.32
N ARG A 44 2.25 -11.20 6.77
CA ARG A 44 3.42 -12.01 6.44
C ARG A 44 3.82 -11.93 4.97
N GLU A 45 2.98 -11.31 4.14
CA GLU A 45 3.20 -11.22 2.71
C GLU A 45 4.32 -10.22 2.41
N ILE A 46 5.27 -10.64 1.57
CA ILE A 46 6.29 -9.74 1.02
C ILE A 46 6.00 -9.58 -0.46
N ARG A 47 5.82 -8.34 -0.91
CA ARG A 47 5.53 -8.01 -2.30
C ARG A 47 6.78 -7.44 -2.99
N ASP A 48 6.73 -7.37 -4.32
CA ASP A 48 7.83 -6.90 -5.16
C ASP A 48 7.33 -5.78 -6.09
N GLN A 49 7.91 -4.59 -5.93
CA GLN A 49 7.55 -3.41 -6.74
C GLN A 49 8.14 -3.46 -8.16
N GLY A 50 9.06 -4.37 -8.44
CA GLY A 50 9.79 -4.44 -9.71
C GLY A 50 10.64 -3.20 -9.98
N SER A 51 10.97 -2.97 -11.25
CA SER A 51 11.68 -1.78 -11.73
C SER A 51 10.75 -0.56 -11.85
N CYS A 52 10.16 -0.16 -10.73
CA CYS A 52 9.24 0.96 -10.62
C CYS A 52 9.36 1.56 -9.24
N GLY A 53 9.54 2.88 -9.10
CA GLY A 53 9.61 3.61 -7.84
C GLY A 53 8.26 3.73 -7.12
N SER A 54 7.48 2.66 -7.04
CA SER A 54 6.12 2.62 -6.48
C SER A 54 6.04 2.27 -4.99
N CYS A 55 7.16 2.28 -4.25
CA CYS A 55 7.17 1.90 -2.82
C CYS A 55 6.18 2.71 -1.96
N TRP A 56 5.89 3.96 -2.33
CA TRP A 56 4.90 4.83 -1.67
C TRP A 56 3.48 4.24 -1.73
N ALA A 57 3.17 3.49 -2.79
CA ALA A 57 1.91 2.80 -2.98
C ALA A 57 1.93 1.42 -2.32
N PHE A 58 3.03 0.67 -2.42
CA PHE A 58 3.18 -0.65 -1.82
C PHE A 58 3.01 -0.60 -0.29
N GLY A 59 3.79 0.23 0.39
CA GLY A 59 3.67 0.35 1.86
C GLY A 59 2.28 0.82 2.31
N ALA A 60 1.57 1.59 1.47
CA ALA A 60 0.19 1.97 1.73
C ALA A 60 -0.76 0.76 1.60
N VAL A 61 -0.77 0.07 0.45
CA VAL A 61 -1.73 -1.02 0.21
C VAL A 61 -1.46 -2.27 1.06
N GLU A 62 -0.21 -2.52 1.44
CA GLU A 62 0.17 -3.58 2.38
C GLU A 62 -0.46 -3.30 3.75
N ALA A 63 -0.21 -2.13 4.32
CA ALA A 63 -0.78 -1.73 5.61
C ALA A 63 -2.32 -1.60 5.57
N MET A 64 -2.90 -1.17 4.45
CA MET A 64 -4.36 -1.14 4.25
C MET A 64 -4.95 -2.57 4.26
N SER A 65 -4.27 -3.52 3.61
CA SER A 65 -4.69 -4.92 3.55
C SER A 65 -4.66 -5.56 4.94
N ASP A 66 -3.61 -5.26 5.71
CA ASP A 66 -3.47 -5.71 7.10
C ASP A 66 -4.57 -5.13 7.98
N ARG A 67 -4.79 -3.82 7.92
CA ARG A 67 -5.85 -3.15 8.69
C ARG A 67 -7.23 -3.67 8.34
N GLN A 68 -7.51 -3.94 7.06
CA GLN A 68 -8.78 -4.54 6.64
C GLN A 68 -9.00 -5.88 7.35
N CYS A 69 -7.99 -6.75 7.37
CA CYS A 69 -8.07 -8.03 8.05
C CYS A 69 -8.20 -7.86 9.58
N ILE A 70 -7.38 -7.02 10.19
CA ILE A 70 -7.40 -6.77 11.64
C ILE A 70 -8.78 -6.27 12.10
N HIS A 71 -9.39 -5.34 11.35
CA HIS A 71 -10.67 -4.74 11.72
C HIS A 71 -11.89 -5.63 11.41
N THR A 72 -11.81 -6.51 10.42
CA THR A 72 -12.98 -7.25 9.92
C THR A 72 -12.88 -8.77 10.01
N ASN A 73 -11.70 -9.31 10.34
CA ASN A 73 -11.34 -10.71 10.19
C ASN A 73 -11.49 -11.25 8.74
N VAL A 74 -11.55 -10.36 7.74
CA VAL A 74 -11.61 -10.72 6.31
C VAL A 74 -10.33 -10.25 5.62
N SER A 75 -9.59 -11.20 5.05
CA SER A 75 -8.39 -10.88 4.27
C SER A 75 -8.77 -10.31 2.90
N PHE A 76 -8.22 -9.15 2.57
CA PHE A 76 -8.38 -8.48 1.29
C PHE A 76 -7.03 -7.93 0.85
N HIS A 77 -6.68 -8.10 -0.43
CA HIS A 77 -5.41 -7.61 -0.98
C HIS A 77 -5.70 -6.39 -1.84
N TYR A 78 -5.40 -5.20 -1.33
CA TYR A 78 -5.55 -3.96 -2.11
C TYR A 78 -4.55 -3.92 -3.26
N SER A 79 -5.03 -3.51 -4.43
CA SER A 79 -4.24 -3.40 -5.66
C SER A 79 -3.24 -2.25 -5.59
N ALA A 80 -1.95 -2.58 -5.57
CA ALA A 80 -0.89 -1.60 -5.80
C ALA A 80 -1.00 -0.98 -7.21
N GLU A 81 -1.44 -1.77 -8.21
CA GLU A 81 -1.58 -1.33 -9.60
C GLU A 81 -2.62 -0.22 -9.75
N ASP A 82 -3.80 -0.40 -9.14
CA ASP A 82 -4.87 0.60 -9.13
C ASP A 82 -4.38 1.91 -8.52
N LEU A 83 -3.68 1.83 -7.38
CA LEU A 83 -3.16 3.01 -6.71
C LEU A 83 -2.06 3.72 -7.54
N VAL A 84 -1.08 2.97 -8.04
CA VAL A 84 0.06 3.50 -8.81
C VAL A 84 -0.39 4.16 -10.11
N SER A 85 -1.32 3.51 -10.83
CA SER A 85 -1.72 3.95 -12.16
C SER A 85 -2.83 5.01 -12.13
N CYS A 86 -3.77 4.95 -11.17
CA CYS A 86 -4.97 5.79 -11.15
C CYS A 86 -4.94 6.96 -10.15
N CYS A 87 -3.97 7.03 -9.22
CA CYS A 87 -3.85 8.20 -8.34
C CYS A 87 -2.93 9.28 -8.93
N HIS A 88 -3.47 10.11 -9.82
CA HIS A 88 -2.73 11.23 -10.43
C HIS A 88 -2.37 12.35 -9.45
N THR A 89 -2.98 12.38 -8.26
CA THR A 89 -2.65 13.34 -7.18
C THR A 89 -1.64 12.78 -6.18
N CYS A 90 -1.23 11.52 -6.32
CA CYS A 90 -0.29 10.89 -5.38
C CYS A 90 1.17 11.06 -5.79
N GLY A 91 1.46 11.80 -6.87
CA GLY A 91 2.80 11.99 -7.40
C GLY A 91 2.92 11.45 -8.83
N PHE A 92 4.03 10.78 -9.11
CA PHE A 92 4.50 10.47 -10.47
C PHE A 92 4.54 8.96 -10.75
N GLY A 93 3.71 8.16 -10.06
CA GLY A 93 3.60 6.72 -10.28
C GLY A 93 4.93 6.01 -9.99
N CYS A 94 5.55 5.46 -11.03
CA CYS A 94 6.86 4.81 -10.96
C CYS A 94 8.04 5.77 -10.75
N SER A 95 7.85 7.08 -10.86
CA SER A 95 8.87 8.09 -10.50
C SER A 95 8.67 8.70 -9.12
N GLY A 96 8.04 7.91 -8.25
CA GLY A 96 7.83 8.22 -6.85
C GLY A 96 6.56 9.00 -6.56
N GLY A 97 6.23 9.06 -5.27
CA GLY A 97 4.96 9.61 -4.83
C GLY A 97 4.89 9.99 -3.36
N PHE A 98 3.69 10.33 -2.93
CA PHE A 98 3.37 10.90 -1.63
C PHE A 98 2.53 9.91 -0.82
N PRO A 99 3.10 9.20 0.17
CA PRO A 99 2.37 8.20 0.95
C PRO A 99 1.07 8.75 1.58
N GLY A 100 1.08 9.96 2.14
CA GLY A 100 -0.13 10.57 2.72
C GLY A 100 -1.28 10.72 1.71
N MET A 101 -0.94 11.06 0.45
CA MET A 101 -1.94 11.15 -0.62
C MET A 101 -2.48 9.79 -1.05
N ALA A 102 -1.71 8.71 -0.91
CA ALA A 102 -2.20 7.35 -1.13
C ALA A 102 -3.33 7.00 -0.15
N TRP A 103 -3.13 7.24 1.15
CA TRP A 103 -4.16 7.04 2.17
C TRP A 103 -5.37 7.93 1.91
N ARG A 104 -5.18 9.19 1.52
CA ARG A 104 -6.27 10.10 1.16
C ARG A 104 -7.05 9.61 -0.07
N TYR A 105 -6.37 9.03 -1.05
CA TYR A 105 -6.99 8.45 -2.23
C TYR A 105 -7.85 7.24 -1.86
N TRP A 106 -7.34 6.35 -1.00
CA TRP A 106 -8.10 5.20 -0.50
C TRP A 106 -9.40 5.64 0.20
N VAL A 107 -9.37 6.69 1.01
CA VAL A 107 -10.59 7.25 1.63
C VAL A 107 -11.55 7.87 0.60
N ARG A 108 -11.04 8.65 -0.36
CA ARG A 108 -11.88 9.44 -1.28
C ARG A 108 -12.41 8.68 -2.49
N LYS A 109 -11.63 7.72 -2.98
CA LYS A 109 -11.85 7.03 -4.27
C LYS A 109 -11.87 5.52 -4.14
N GLY A 110 -11.40 4.99 -3.01
CA GLY A 110 -11.30 3.56 -2.80
C GLY A 110 -10.25 2.91 -3.69
N LEU A 111 -9.96 1.66 -3.40
CA LEU A 111 -9.05 0.82 -4.16
C LEU A 111 -9.71 -0.54 -4.41
N VAL A 112 -9.48 -1.09 -5.61
CA VAL A 112 -9.92 -2.46 -5.93
C VAL A 112 -8.92 -3.48 -5.40
N SER A 113 -9.30 -4.74 -5.41
CA SER A 113 -8.42 -5.86 -5.08
C SER A 113 -7.38 -6.10 -6.17
N GLY A 114 -6.22 -6.63 -5.79
CA GLY A 114 -5.16 -6.99 -6.73
C GLY A 114 -3.95 -7.61 -6.05
N GLY A 115 -3.51 -8.76 -6.56
CA GLY A 115 -2.34 -9.47 -6.08
C GLY A 115 -1.06 -9.17 -6.86
N ALA A 116 -0.09 -10.06 -6.71
CA ALA A 116 1.21 -9.98 -7.37
C ALA A 116 1.14 -10.08 -8.90
N TYR A 117 2.27 -9.76 -9.55
CA TYR A 117 2.43 -9.92 -10.99
C TYR A 117 2.06 -11.32 -11.48
N ASN A 118 1.29 -11.36 -12.57
CA ASN A 118 0.81 -12.59 -13.21
C ASN A 118 0.01 -13.52 -12.27
N SER A 119 -0.58 -12.98 -11.19
CA SER A 119 -1.52 -13.71 -10.34
C SER A 119 -2.96 -13.55 -10.83
N SER A 120 -3.81 -14.53 -10.53
CA SER A 120 -5.26 -14.44 -10.72
C SER A 120 -5.97 -13.80 -9.51
N GLN A 121 -5.22 -13.21 -8.57
CA GLN A 121 -5.76 -12.69 -7.33
C GLN A 121 -6.29 -11.26 -7.52
N GLY A 122 -7.58 -11.08 -7.28
CA GLY A 122 -8.25 -9.77 -7.26
C GLY A 122 -8.61 -9.21 -8.63
N CYS A 123 -9.12 -7.99 -8.64
CA CYS A 123 -9.59 -7.27 -9.83
C CYS A 123 -8.43 -6.83 -10.74
N VAL A 124 -7.44 -6.09 -10.21
CA VAL A 124 -6.30 -5.56 -10.96
C VAL A 124 -4.99 -6.00 -10.32
N PRO A 125 -4.44 -7.17 -10.70
CA PRO A 125 -3.10 -7.59 -10.29
C PRO A 125 -2.01 -6.64 -10.78
N TYR A 126 -0.85 -6.66 -10.11
CA TYR A 126 0.29 -5.83 -10.48
C TYR A 126 0.80 -6.15 -11.90
N LYS A 127 1.11 -5.12 -12.70
CA LYS A 127 1.51 -5.31 -14.11
C LYS A 127 3.02 -5.33 -14.32
N ILE A 128 3.80 -4.93 -13.32
CA ILE A 128 5.25 -4.83 -13.43
C ILE A 128 5.88 -6.10 -12.90
N ALA A 129 6.71 -6.74 -13.72
CA ALA A 129 7.36 -7.99 -13.37
C ALA A 129 8.36 -7.80 -12.20
N PRO A 130 8.50 -8.81 -11.33
CA PRO A 130 9.48 -8.79 -10.26
C PRO A 130 10.91 -8.87 -10.80
N CYS A 131 11.88 -8.37 -10.04
CA CYS A 131 13.29 -8.33 -10.41
C CYS A 131 14.20 -8.51 -9.19
N GLU A 132 15.49 -8.77 -9.39
CA GLU A 132 16.44 -8.92 -8.27
C GLU A 132 16.90 -7.54 -7.76
N HIS A 133 16.61 -7.27 -6.48
CA HIS A 133 16.93 -6.01 -5.81
C HIS A 133 18.30 -6.09 -5.13
N HIS A 134 19.34 -5.60 -5.79
CA HIS A 134 20.72 -5.50 -5.25
C HIS A 134 21.33 -6.84 -4.78
N VAL A 135 20.82 -7.95 -5.31
CA VAL A 135 21.29 -9.30 -5.02
C VAL A 135 21.41 -10.09 -6.32
N ASN A 136 22.22 -11.15 -6.29
CA ASN A 136 22.24 -12.11 -7.38
C ASN A 136 21.09 -13.12 -7.19
N GLY A 137 20.40 -13.46 -8.27
CA GLY A 137 19.31 -14.42 -8.23
C GLY A 137 18.90 -14.91 -9.61
N SER A 138 17.69 -15.46 -9.67
CA SER A 138 17.16 -16.14 -10.86
C SER A 138 16.34 -15.22 -11.76
N ARG A 139 15.87 -14.08 -11.23
CA ARG A 139 15.15 -13.05 -11.99
C ARG A 139 16.15 -12.10 -12.66
N MET A 140 15.66 -11.28 -13.57
CA MET A 140 16.50 -10.21 -14.14
C MET A 140 16.84 -9.19 -13.05
N PRO A 141 18.05 -8.60 -13.05
CA PRO A 141 18.37 -7.49 -12.16
C PRO A 141 17.40 -6.34 -12.37
N CYS A 142 16.99 -5.68 -11.29
CA CYS A 142 16.18 -4.48 -11.41
C CYS A 142 16.98 -3.38 -12.15
N SER A 143 16.42 -2.88 -13.24
CA SER A 143 16.87 -1.65 -13.89
C SER A 143 16.22 -0.42 -13.23
N GLY A 144 16.59 0.78 -13.69
CA GLY A 144 16.00 2.05 -13.24
C GLY A 144 14.48 2.11 -13.43
N GLU A 145 13.88 3.26 -13.10
CA GLU A 145 12.43 3.41 -13.10
C GLU A 145 11.83 3.25 -14.51
N GLY A 146 10.97 2.24 -14.65
CA GLY A 146 10.16 2.03 -15.85
C GLY A 146 8.98 3.01 -15.92
N SER A 147 8.27 3.01 -17.04
CA SER A 147 7.07 3.83 -17.22
C SER A 147 5.92 3.36 -16.33
N THR A 148 5.21 4.30 -15.71
CA THR A 148 3.96 4.02 -15.00
C THR A 148 2.92 3.39 -15.95
N PRO A 149 2.34 2.22 -15.61
CA PRO A 149 1.24 1.65 -16.38
C PRO A 149 0.04 2.61 -16.49
N LYS A 150 -0.75 2.45 -17.55
CA LYS A 150 -1.97 3.24 -17.72
C LYS A 150 -3.03 2.83 -16.71
N CYS A 151 -3.75 3.80 -16.18
CA CYS A 151 -4.95 3.57 -15.37
C CYS A 151 -6.01 2.88 -16.21
N GLU A 152 -6.28 1.61 -15.91
CA GLU A 152 -7.32 0.82 -16.54
C GLU A 152 -8.38 0.46 -15.50
N LYS A 153 -9.57 1.06 -15.63
CA LYS A 153 -10.69 0.83 -14.72
C LYS A 153 -11.52 -0.39 -15.11
N VAL A 154 -10.83 -1.52 -15.28
CA VAL A 154 -11.43 -2.78 -15.67
C VAL A 154 -10.72 -3.90 -14.92
N CYS A 155 -11.49 -4.86 -14.39
CA CYS A 155 -10.91 -6.04 -13.78
C CYS A 155 -10.42 -7.02 -14.85
N GLN A 156 -9.50 -7.90 -14.47
CA GLN A 156 -9.04 -8.97 -15.33
C GLN A 156 -10.20 -9.89 -15.79
N PRO A 157 -10.13 -10.50 -16.99
CA PRO A 157 -11.29 -11.18 -17.63
C PRO A 157 -11.98 -12.28 -16.80
N ASN A 158 -11.26 -12.95 -15.91
CA ASN A 158 -11.79 -14.06 -15.09
C ASN A 158 -12.24 -13.62 -13.68
N TYR A 159 -12.35 -12.32 -13.43
CA TYR A 159 -12.81 -11.76 -12.17
C TYR A 159 -14.29 -11.36 -12.25
N ASN A 160 -15.13 -11.97 -11.42
CA ASN A 160 -16.59 -11.90 -11.55
C ASN A 160 -17.22 -10.58 -11.02
N VAL A 161 -16.44 -9.74 -10.37
CA VAL A 161 -16.90 -8.43 -9.86
C VAL A 161 -16.37 -7.34 -10.80
N ASN A 162 -17.20 -6.36 -11.15
CA ASN A 162 -16.75 -5.23 -11.95
C ASN A 162 -15.90 -4.26 -11.13
N TYR A 163 -15.07 -3.45 -11.79
CA TYR A 163 -14.10 -2.56 -11.15
C TYR A 163 -14.72 -1.64 -10.09
N GLU A 164 -15.84 -0.98 -10.40
CA GLU A 164 -16.46 -0.04 -9.44
C GLU A 164 -17.09 -0.76 -8.24
N SER A 165 -17.59 -1.98 -8.43
CA SER A 165 -18.17 -2.79 -7.34
C SER A 165 -17.12 -3.45 -6.45
N ASP A 166 -15.87 -3.55 -6.92
CA ASP A 166 -14.75 -4.10 -6.14
C ASP A 166 -14.02 -3.03 -5.30
N LYS A 167 -14.41 -1.76 -5.42
CA LYS A 167 -13.81 -0.66 -4.65
C LYS A 167 -14.10 -0.79 -3.17
N HIS A 168 -13.04 -0.79 -2.37
CA HIS A 168 -13.08 -0.73 -0.91
C HIS A 168 -12.44 0.57 -0.42
N TYR A 169 -13.04 1.18 0.60
CA TYR A 169 -12.74 2.54 1.04
C TYR A 169 -12.23 2.56 2.47
N GLY A 170 -11.23 3.41 2.72
CA GLY A 170 -10.81 3.74 4.07
C GLY A 170 -11.79 4.71 4.74
N GLN A 171 -11.90 4.64 6.07
CA GLN A 171 -12.73 5.58 6.83
C GLN A 171 -12.04 6.95 7.00
N SER A 172 -10.75 6.95 7.30
CA SER A 172 -9.96 8.15 7.56
C SER A 172 -8.49 7.96 7.16
N ALA A 173 -7.77 9.07 7.04
CA ALA A 173 -6.35 9.10 6.76
C ALA A 173 -5.72 10.22 7.59
N TYR A 174 -4.66 9.90 8.32
CA TYR A 174 -3.99 10.80 9.25
C TYR A 174 -2.48 10.55 9.29
N SER A 175 -1.73 11.52 9.79
CA SER A 175 -0.32 11.38 10.16
C SER A 175 -0.24 10.93 11.63
N VAL A 176 0.74 10.10 11.96
CA VAL A 176 1.09 9.79 13.35
C VAL A 176 2.25 10.70 13.77
N ASN A 177 2.21 11.19 15.01
CA ASN A 177 3.31 11.97 15.56
C ASN A 177 4.63 11.19 15.50
N GLY A 178 5.74 11.89 15.24
CA GLY A 178 7.06 11.27 15.09
C GLY A 178 7.70 10.77 16.39
N GLY A 179 7.06 10.94 17.55
CA GLY A 179 7.52 10.39 18.81
C GLY A 179 7.42 8.87 18.85
N GLU A 180 8.46 8.19 19.36
CA GLU A 180 8.53 6.72 19.40
C GLU A 180 7.31 6.10 20.07
N GLU A 181 6.91 6.62 21.24
CA GLU A 181 5.74 6.14 21.99
C GLU A 181 4.42 6.33 21.23
N GLN A 182 4.34 7.32 20.33
CA GLN A 182 3.14 7.55 19.52
C GLN A 182 2.98 6.56 18.35
N ILE A 183 4.08 5.90 17.96
CA ILE A 183 4.14 4.98 16.82
C ILE A 183 4.01 3.52 17.28
N LYS A 184 4.48 3.20 18.48
CA LYS A 184 4.34 1.88 19.10
C LYS A 184 2.87 1.53 19.32
#